data_AF-A0A257U6T7-F1
#
_entry.id   AF-A0A257U6T7-F1
#
_cell.length_a   1.000
_cell.length_b   1.000
_cell.length_c   1.000
_cell.angle_alpha   90.00
_cell.angle_beta   90.00
_cell.angle_gamma   90.00
#
_symmetry.space_group_name_H-M   'P 1'
#
loop_
_entity.id
_entity.type
_entity.pdbx_description
1 polymer ?
#
loop_
_entity_poly.entity_id
_entity_poly.type
_entity_poly.pdbx_seq_one_letter_code
_entity_poly.pdbx_strand_id
1 'polypeptide(L)'
;MYHSVFVRRRRSVWRLGPGSRRALAGGTLHELSIAQEIYRTSRAAVAGHGVGRLETVKIAVGELSAVEPDLLVFAWQALTQGGPDAASELEVEWRPARQFCAGCNADKPRSPGSWLRLCPQCGMALAVSGGDELDVLQVTFLPDEVASEGGVADG
;
A
#
# COMPACT_ATOMS: atom_id res chain seq x y z
N MET A 1 -3.24 16.29 -18.85
CA MET A 1 -1.81 16.15 -18.50
C MET A 1 -1.73 15.55 -17.11
N TYR A 2 -1.16 14.34 -16.99
CA TYR A 2 -1.09 13.61 -15.73
C TYR A 2 -0.03 14.20 -14.80
N HIS A 3 -0.37 14.34 -13.52
CA HIS A 3 0.57 14.79 -12.49
C HIS A 3 0.83 13.65 -11.51
N SER A 4 2.11 13.41 -11.20
CA SER A 4 2.52 12.37 -10.25
C SER A 4 3.18 12.99 -9.03
N VAL A 5 2.73 12.58 -7.85
CA VAL A 5 3.32 12.95 -6.56
C VAL A 5 3.95 11.71 -5.94
N PHE A 6 5.25 11.77 -5.65
CA PHE A 6 5.94 10.73 -4.89
C PHE A 6 5.82 11.03 -3.39
N VAL A 7 5.22 10.10 -2.64
CA VAL A 7 5.09 10.25 -1.20
C VAL A 7 6.42 9.86 -0.57
N ARG A 8 7.10 10.84 0.04
CA ARG A 8 8.41 10.63 0.65
C ARG A 8 8.25 9.72 1.87
N ARG A 9 8.87 8.54 1.83
CA ARG A 9 8.86 7.54 2.92
C ARG A 9 9.23 8.18 4.26
N ARG A 10 8.28 8.25 5.19
CA ARG A 10 8.63 8.34 6.62
C ARG A 10 8.97 6.91 7.06
N ARG A 11 10.16 6.68 7.63
CA ARG A 11 10.51 5.36 8.18
C ARG A 11 9.42 4.94 9.17
N SER A 12 8.70 3.88 8.85
CA SER A 12 7.67 3.28 9.69
C SER A 12 8.32 2.69 10.95
N VAL A 13 8.14 3.38 12.09
CA VAL A 13 8.35 2.83 13.44
C VAL A 13 7.05 2.14 13.85
N TRP A 14 6.77 0.98 13.27
CA TRP A 14 5.74 0.09 13.82
C TRP A 14 6.44 -1.18 14.30
N ARG A 15 6.99 -1.11 15.52
CA ARG A 15 7.45 -2.28 16.26
C ARG A 15 6.21 -2.87 16.96
N LEU A 16 5.60 -3.91 16.39
CA LEU A 16 4.58 -4.70 17.07
C LEU A 16 5.25 -5.82 17.87
N GLY A 17 5.10 -5.77 19.19
CA GLY A 17 5.50 -6.84 20.12
C GLY A 17 4.54 -8.04 20.05
N PRO A 18 4.90 -9.20 20.63
CA PRO A 18 4.10 -10.41 20.54
C PRO A 18 2.94 -10.37 21.54
N GLY A 19 1.69 -10.36 21.06
CA GLY A 19 0.50 -10.38 21.90
C GLY A 19 -0.66 -11.15 21.26
N SER A 20 -0.92 -12.34 21.83
CA SER A 20 -2.11 -13.20 21.78
C SER A 20 -3.13 -13.06 20.63
N ARG A 21 -3.29 -14.17 19.90
CA ARG A 21 -4.31 -14.40 18.87
C ARG A 21 -5.71 -14.47 19.49
N ARG A 22 -6.64 -13.73 18.89
CA ARG A 22 -8.02 -14.16 18.68
C ARG A 22 -8.37 -13.82 17.22
N ALA A 23 -8.31 -14.81 16.34
CA ALA A 23 -8.79 -14.68 14.98
C ALA A 23 -10.33 -14.64 15.04
N LEU A 24 -10.90 -13.46 14.83
CA LEU A 24 -12.29 -13.32 14.43
C LEU A 24 -12.28 -13.04 12.94
N ALA A 25 -13.11 -13.78 12.19
CA ALA A 25 -13.33 -13.57 10.76
C ALA A 25 -13.63 -12.08 10.48
N GLY A 26 -12.71 -11.38 9.82
CA GLY A 26 -12.75 -9.92 9.68
C GLY A 26 -12.03 -9.36 8.46
N GLY A 27 -11.85 -10.16 7.41
CA GLY A 27 -11.11 -9.78 6.18
C GLY A 27 -11.83 -8.76 5.27
N THR A 28 -12.98 -8.23 5.67
CA THR A 28 -13.66 -7.16 4.92
C THR A 28 -13.54 -5.82 5.64
N LEU A 29 -13.42 -5.81 6.98
CA LEU A 29 -13.27 -4.59 7.76
C LEU A 29 -11.81 -4.16 7.92
N HIS A 30 -10.88 -5.13 8.00
CA HIS A 30 -9.46 -4.84 8.09
C HIS A 30 -8.95 -4.14 6.82
N GLU A 31 -9.16 -4.76 5.66
CA GLU A 31 -8.74 -4.24 4.36
C GLU A 31 -9.48 -2.96 3.98
N LEU A 32 -10.76 -2.83 4.30
CA LEU A 32 -11.50 -1.57 4.07
C LEU A 32 -10.96 -0.42 4.91
N SER A 33 -10.58 -0.68 6.17
CA SER A 33 -9.96 0.35 7.01
C SER A 33 -8.60 0.80 6.46
N ILE A 34 -7.84 -0.13 5.90
CA ILE A 34 -6.55 0.16 5.25
C ILE A 34 -6.78 0.96 3.96
N ALA A 35 -7.70 0.52 3.09
CA ALA A 35 -8.07 1.23 1.87
C ALA A 35 -8.52 2.67 2.18
N GLN A 36 -9.27 2.86 3.26
CA GLN A 36 -9.72 4.17 3.70
C GLN A 36 -8.56 5.10 4.08
N GLU A 37 -7.55 4.60 4.79
CA GLU A 37 -6.36 5.37 5.14
C GLU A 37 -5.45 5.65 3.93
N ILE A 38 -5.31 4.68 3.01
CA ILE A 38 -4.61 4.89 1.74
C ILE A 38 -5.30 5.99 0.93
N TYR A 39 -6.63 5.95 0.83
CA TYR A 39 -7.41 6.95 0.10
C TYR A 39 -7.25 8.34 0.72
N ARG A 40 -7.37 8.45 2.05
CA ARG A 40 -7.14 9.71 2.79
C ARG A 40 -5.73 10.26 2.55
N THR A 41 -4.72 9.41 2.65
CA THR A 41 -3.32 9.77 2.41
C THR A 41 -3.12 10.27 0.98
N SER A 42 -3.73 9.59 0.01
CA SER A 42 -3.64 9.94 -1.41
C SER A 42 -4.33 11.28 -1.71
N ARG A 43 -5.54 11.50 -1.18
CA ARG A 43 -6.25 12.78 -1.30
C ARG A 43 -5.47 13.92 -0.65
N ALA A 44 -4.87 13.69 0.52
CA ALA A 44 -4.04 14.69 1.19
C ALA A 44 -2.79 15.04 0.37
N ALA A 45 -2.17 14.04 -0.30
CA ALA A 45 -1.01 14.27 -1.16
C ALA A 45 -1.33 15.14 -2.39
N VAL A 46 -2.53 15.02 -2.97
CA VAL A 46 -2.93 15.81 -4.15
C VAL A 46 -3.58 17.16 -3.80
N ALA A 47 -4.13 17.31 -2.59
CA ALA A 47 -4.83 18.54 -2.18
C ALA A 47 -3.95 19.81 -2.29
N GLY A 48 -2.64 19.70 -2.11
CA GLY A 48 -1.69 20.81 -2.26
C GLY A 48 -1.37 21.19 -3.72
N HIS A 49 -1.82 20.38 -4.69
CA HIS A 49 -1.54 20.57 -6.12
C HIS A 49 -2.77 21.00 -6.94
N GLY A 50 -3.92 21.19 -6.30
CA GLY A 50 -5.17 21.64 -6.93
C GLY A 50 -6.30 20.62 -6.82
N VAL A 51 -7.43 20.93 -7.47
CA VAL A 51 -8.59 20.03 -7.55
C VAL A 51 -8.38 19.06 -8.72
N GLY A 52 -8.61 17.77 -8.46
CA GLY A 52 -8.47 16.73 -9.47
C GLY A 52 -8.95 15.38 -8.97
N ARG A 53 -9.06 14.46 -9.92
CA ARG A 53 -9.47 13.07 -9.71
C ARG A 53 -8.25 12.16 -9.66
N LEU A 54 -8.21 11.27 -8.68
CA LEU A 54 -7.20 10.21 -8.62
C LEU A 54 -7.34 9.33 -9.86
N GLU A 55 -6.21 8.97 -10.47
CA GLU A 55 -6.16 7.99 -11.56
C GLU A 55 -5.54 6.70 -11.05
N THR A 56 -4.35 6.77 -10.48
CA THR A 56 -3.63 5.59 -9.99
C THR A 56 -2.99 5.89 -8.64
N VAL A 57 -3.19 4.99 -7.68
CA VAL A 57 -2.47 4.99 -6.40
C VAL A 57 -1.62 3.73 -6.34
N LYS A 58 -0.31 3.89 -6.32
CA LYS A 58 0.64 2.78 -6.21
C LYS A 58 1.10 2.62 -4.78
N ILE A 59 0.98 1.41 -4.24
CA ILE A 59 1.39 1.06 -2.88
C ILE A 59 2.43 -0.05 -2.87
N ALA A 60 3.29 -0.09 -1.85
CA ALA A 60 4.07 -1.26 -1.52
C ALA A 60 3.30 -2.10 -0.50
N VAL A 61 3.17 -3.40 -0.76
CA VAL A 61 2.64 -4.37 0.21
C VAL A 61 3.67 -5.46 0.42
N GLY A 62 4.08 -5.62 1.66
CA GLY A 62 5.06 -6.62 2.08
C GLY A 62 4.45 -7.97 2.41
N GLU A 63 5.20 -9.05 2.14
CA GLU A 63 4.79 -10.44 2.38
C GLU A 63 4.44 -10.77 3.86
N LEU A 64 5.01 -10.01 4.79
CA LEU A 64 4.81 -10.10 6.24
C LEU A 64 3.86 -9.03 6.78
N SER A 65 3.27 -8.19 5.93
CA SER A 65 2.37 -7.10 6.34
C SER A 65 1.01 -7.59 6.85
N ALA A 66 0.69 -8.88 6.64
CA ALA A 66 -0.61 -9.50 6.92
C ALA A 66 -1.80 -8.88 6.17
N VAL A 67 -1.51 -8.13 5.10
CA VAL A 67 -2.51 -7.60 4.16
C VAL A 67 -2.71 -8.58 3.01
N GLU A 68 -3.96 -8.80 2.63
CA GLU A 68 -4.31 -9.54 1.42
C GLU A 68 -4.48 -8.56 0.24
N PRO A 69 -3.57 -8.55 -0.75
CA PRO A 69 -3.59 -7.57 -1.85
C PRO A 69 -4.89 -7.54 -2.64
N ASP A 70 -5.43 -8.71 -2.98
CA ASP A 70 -6.63 -8.80 -3.82
C ASP A 70 -7.86 -8.25 -3.08
N LEU A 71 -7.95 -8.53 -1.78
CA LEU A 71 -9.02 -7.96 -0.93
C LEU A 71 -8.84 -6.46 -0.74
N LEU A 72 -7.61 -5.96 -0.69
CA LEU A 72 -7.35 -4.52 -0.58
C LEU A 72 -7.74 -3.77 -1.87
N VAL A 73 -7.46 -4.34 -3.05
CA VAL A 73 -7.90 -3.79 -4.33
C VAL A 73 -9.44 -3.80 -4.43
N PHE A 74 -10.08 -4.88 -4.01
CA PHE A 74 -11.55 -4.93 -3.95
C PHE A 74 -12.12 -3.88 -2.99
N ALA A 75 -11.53 -3.75 -1.79
CA ALA A 75 -11.94 -2.76 -0.81
C ALA A 75 -11.77 -1.32 -1.31
N TRP A 76 -10.72 -1.05 -2.09
CA TRP A 76 -10.52 0.24 -2.77
C TRP A 76 -11.65 0.54 -3.74
N GLN A 77 -11.99 -0.41 -4.62
CA GLN A 77 -13.09 -0.24 -5.58
C GLN A 77 -14.42 0.03 -4.87
N ALA A 78 -14.73 -0.74 -3.82
CA ALA A 78 -15.93 -0.54 -3.03
C ALA A 78 -15.97 0.82 -2.32
N LEU A 79 -14.82 1.31 -1.85
CA LEU A 79 -14.70 2.60 -1.17
C LEU A 79 -14.88 3.79 -2.12
N THR A 80 -14.35 3.71 -3.34
CA THR A 80 -14.38 4.83 -4.30
C THR A 80 -15.65 4.84 -5.16
N GLN A 81 -16.38 3.73 -5.20
CA GLN A 81 -17.60 3.57 -6.00
C GLN A 81 -18.62 4.69 -5.73
N GLY A 82 -19.12 5.30 -6.81
CA GLY A 82 -20.12 6.39 -6.75
C GLY A 82 -19.54 7.75 -6.33
N GLY A 83 -18.23 7.83 -6.04
CA GLY A 83 -17.51 9.07 -5.75
C GLY A 83 -16.77 9.65 -6.97
N PRO A 84 -16.10 10.80 -6.79
CA PRO A 84 -15.33 11.46 -7.85
C PRO A 84 -14.12 10.65 -8.35
N ASP A 85 -13.61 9.75 -7.51
CA ASP A 85 -12.44 8.92 -7.77
C ASP A 85 -12.81 7.47 -8.13
N ALA A 86 -14.07 7.22 -8.56
CA ALA A 86 -14.58 5.88 -8.85
C ALA A 86 -13.82 5.14 -9.98
N ALA A 87 -13.14 5.88 -10.87
CA ALA A 87 -12.32 5.33 -11.94
C ALA A 87 -10.86 5.10 -11.52
N SER A 88 -10.50 5.38 -10.26
CA SER A 88 -9.12 5.26 -9.80
C SER A 88 -8.73 3.80 -9.53
N GLU A 89 -7.51 3.45 -9.91
CA GLU A 89 -6.92 2.13 -9.72
C GLU A 89 -5.95 2.11 -8.53
N LEU A 90 -5.94 0.99 -7.79
CA LEU A 90 -4.95 0.71 -6.76
C LEU A 90 -3.96 -0.32 -7.30
N GLU A 91 -2.73 0.11 -7.55
CA GLU A 91 -1.64 -0.76 -7.99
C GLU A 91 -0.82 -1.25 -6.81
N VAL A 92 -0.60 -2.57 -6.74
CA VAL A 92 0.21 -3.19 -5.68
C VAL A 92 1.59 -3.57 -6.20
N GLU A 93 2.62 -3.01 -5.58
CA GLU A 93 4.00 -3.46 -5.71
C GLU A 93 4.35 -4.41 -4.55
N TRP A 94 4.38 -5.71 -4.85
CA TRP A 94 4.70 -6.74 -3.87
C TRP A 94 6.16 -6.70 -3.42
N ARG A 95 6.37 -6.75 -2.10
CA ARG A 95 7.71 -6.76 -1.47
C ARG A 95 7.94 -8.08 -0.74
N PRO A 96 8.79 -8.98 -1.28
CA PRO A 96 9.10 -10.23 -0.58
C PRO A 96 10.00 -9.95 0.63
N ALA A 97 9.78 -10.71 1.70
CA ALA A 97 10.72 -10.73 2.82
C ALA A 97 11.94 -11.61 2.47
N ARG A 98 13.11 -11.24 3.00
CA ARG A 98 14.35 -11.99 2.82
C ARG A 98 14.77 -12.64 4.13
N GLN A 99 15.33 -13.84 4.03
CA GLN A 99 15.92 -14.54 5.16
C GLN A 99 17.42 -14.72 4.90
N PHE A 100 18.24 -14.34 5.87
CA PHE A 100 19.70 -14.46 5.79
C PHE A 100 20.23 -15.27 6.97
N CYS A 101 21.10 -16.23 6.69
CA CYS A 101 21.80 -17.00 7.72
C CYS A 101 23.22 -16.46 7.90
N ALA A 102 23.52 -15.92 9.08
CA ALA A 102 24.87 -15.47 9.40
C ALA A 102 25.91 -16.61 9.44
N GLY A 103 25.50 -17.82 9.85
CA GLY A 103 26.40 -18.98 9.88
C GLY A 103 26.82 -19.51 8.52
N CYS A 104 25.86 -19.61 7.62
CA CYS A 104 26.14 -20.04 6.24
C CYS A 104 26.59 -18.88 5.35
N ASN A 105 26.55 -17.64 5.85
CA ASN A 105 26.78 -16.41 5.11
C ASN A 105 26.02 -16.36 3.77
N ALA A 106 24.73 -16.69 3.80
CA ALA A 106 23.93 -16.83 2.59
C ALA A 106 22.45 -16.59 2.87
N ASP A 107 21.76 -16.08 1.85
CA ASP A 107 20.30 -16.03 1.81
C ASP A 107 19.72 -17.45 1.87
N LYS A 108 18.57 -17.57 2.54
CA LYS A 108 17.82 -18.82 2.66
C LYS A 108 16.43 -18.64 2.06
N PRO A 109 15.96 -19.63 1.28
CA PRO A 109 14.59 -19.61 0.81
C PRO A 109 13.64 -19.81 1.98
N ARG A 110 12.45 -19.23 1.87
CA ARG A 110 11.34 -19.53 2.75
C ARG A 110 10.87 -20.98 2.50
N SER A 111 10.70 -21.75 3.56
CA SER A 111 10.03 -23.06 3.46
C SER A 111 8.55 -22.86 3.09
N PRO A 112 8.00 -23.61 2.12
CA PRO A 112 6.59 -23.49 1.76
C PRO A 112 5.68 -23.59 2.98
N GLY A 113 4.78 -22.62 3.15
CA GLY A 113 3.82 -22.58 4.27
C GLY A 113 4.41 -22.27 5.66
N SER A 114 5.70 -21.95 5.77
CA SER A 114 6.35 -21.71 7.07
C SER A 114 7.31 -20.54 7.04
N TRP A 115 7.22 -19.71 8.08
CA TRP A 115 8.16 -18.63 8.39
C TRP A 115 9.13 -19.02 9.51
N LEU A 116 9.42 -20.31 9.65
CA LEU A 116 10.38 -20.77 10.65
C LEU A 116 11.72 -20.04 10.45
N ARG A 117 12.18 -19.37 11.50
CA ARG A 117 13.40 -18.57 11.46
C ARG A 117 14.63 -19.40 11.80
N LEU A 118 14.67 -20.66 11.40
CA LEU A 118 15.82 -21.54 11.62
C LEU A 118 16.38 -21.98 10.27
N CYS A 119 17.70 -21.87 10.12
CA CYS A 119 18.39 -22.27 8.92
C CYS A 119 18.29 -23.80 8.75
N PRO A 120 17.78 -24.30 7.62
CA PRO A 120 17.63 -25.75 7.43
C PRO A 120 18.98 -26.48 7.30
N GLN A 121 20.07 -25.75 7.05
CA GLN A 121 21.41 -26.34 6.87
C GLN A 121 22.21 -26.40 8.17
N CYS A 122 22.16 -25.35 9.00
CA CYS A 122 23.02 -25.24 10.18
C CYS A 122 22.24 -25.04 11.50
N GLY A 123 20.91 -25.00 11.46
CA GLY A 123 20.04 -24.86 12.63
C GLY A 123 20.01 -23.48 13.30
N MET A 124 20.87 -22.54 12.89
CA MET A 124 20.92 -21.21 13.51
C MET A 124 19.76 -20.30 13.09
N ALA A 125 19.48 -19.30 13.93
CA ALA A 125 18.44 -18.32 13.66
C ALA A 125 18.71 -17.52 12.38
N LEU A 126 17.65 -17.30 11.59
CA LEU A 126 17.66 -16.48 10.39
C LEU A 126 17.33 -15.03 10.73
N ALA A 127 18.14 -14.10 10.23
CA ALA A 127 17.78 -12.69 10.18
C ALA A 127 16.73 -12.49 9.08
N VAL A 128 15.66 -11.75 9.39
CA VAL A 128 14.59 -11.43 8.44
C VAL A 128 14.59 -9.94 8.18
N SER A 129 14.48 -9.55 6.90
CA SER A 129 14.44 -8.14 6.50
C SER A 129 13.48 -7.91 5.33
N GLY A 130 12.89 -6.72 5.31
CA GLY A 130 11.86 -6.33 4.33
C GLY A 130 10.59 -7.16 4.45
N GLY A 131 9.64 -6.88 3.55
CA GLY A 131 8.35 -7.55 3.50
C GLY A 131 7.38 -7.11 4.60
N ASP A 132 7.69 -6.10 5.40
CA ASP A 132 6.78 -5.52 6.39
C ASP A 132 6.13 -4.21 5.90
N GLU A 133 6.25 -3.91 4.61
CA GLU A 133 5.80 -2.65 4.03
C GLU A 133 4.27 -2.56 3.87
N LEU A 134 3.74 -1.37 4.11
CA LEU A 134 2.43 -0.90 3.69
C LEU A 134 2.53 0.61 3.49
N ASP A 135 3.03 1.01 2.33
CA ASP A 135 3.41 2.39 2.05
C ASP A 135 2.75 2.88 0.76
N VAL A 136 2.19 4.09 0.75
CA VAL A 136 1.84 4.78 -0.49
C VAL A 136 3.13 5.25 -1.15
N LEU A 137 3.39 4.80 -2.38
CA LEU A 137 4.61 5.11 -3.12
C LEU A 137 4.41 6.32 -4.03
N GLN A 138 3.31 6.28 -4.78
CA GLN A 138 3.05 7.25 -5.85
C GLN A 138 1.54 7.45 -5.99
N VAL A 139 1.15 8.70 -6.22
CA VAL A 139 -0.21 9.10 -6.54
C VAL A 139 -0.20 9.84 -7.87
N THR A 140 -0.92 9.32 -8.86
CA THR A 140 -1.16 9.98 -10.15
C THR A 140 -2.59 10.50 -10.18
N PHE A 141 -2.77 11.74 -10.62
CA PHE A 141 -4.08 12.38 -10.69
C PHE A 141 -4.25 13.20 -11.97
N LEU A 142 -5.51 13.37 -12.35
CA LEU A 142 -5.98 14.24 -13.42
C LEU A 142 -6.49 15.54 -12.79
N PRO A 143 -5.87 16.69 -13.08
CA PRO A 143 -6.42 17.99 -12.70
C PRO A 143 -7.80 18.18 -13.34
N ASP A 144 -8.74 18.79 -12.63
CA ASP A 144 -9.98 19.23 -13.24
C ASP A 144 -9.67 20.39 -14.21
N GLU A 145 -10.24 20.36 -15.41
CA GLU A 145 -10.19 21.52 -16.29
C GLU A 145 -10.96 22.64 -15.61
N VAL A 146 -10.24 23.67 -15.16
CA VAL A 146 -10.87 24.93 -14.75
C VAL A 146 -11.60 25.44 -15.99
N ALA A 147 -12.93 25.37 -15.97
CA ALA A 147 -13.76 25.99 -16.99
C ALA A 147 -13.36 27.47 -17.04
N SER A 148 -12.67 27.87 -18.11
CA SER A 148 -12.42 29.28 -18.38
C SER A 148 -13.80 29.92 -18.55
N GLU A 149 -14.16 30.84 -17.65
CA GLU A 149 -15.28 31.75 -17.83
C GLU A 149 -15.02 32.58 -19.10
N GLY A 150 -15.46 32.06 -20.24
CA GLY A 150 -15.43 32.73 -21.52
C GLY A 150 -16.55 33.77 -21.59
N GLY A 151 -16.22 34.99 -21.18
CA GLY A 151 -16.68 36.26 -21.75
C GLY A 151 -18.14 36.40 -22.15
N VAL A 152 -18.88 37.18 -21.35
CA VAL A 152 -20.04 37.94 -21.79
C VAL A 152 -19.66 38.76 -23.03
N ALA A 153 -20.37 38.56 -24.14
CA ALA A 153 -20.43 39.51 -25.24
C ALA A 153 -21.90 39.83 -25.50
N ASP A 154 -22.27 41.05 -25.12
CA ASP A 154 -23.52 41.75 -25.41
C ASP A 154 -23.73 41.84 -26.94
N GLY A 155 -24.98 41.68 -27.39
CA GLY A 155 -25.38 41.81 -28.80
C GLY A 155 -26.89 41.79 -28.97
#